data_AF-A0AAV2A4W7-F1
#
_entry.id   AF-A0AAV2A4W7-F1
#
_cell.length_a   1.000
_cell.length_b   1.000
_cell.length_c   1.000
_cell.angle_alpha   90.00
_cell.angle_beta   90.00
_cell.angle_gamma   90.00
#
_symmetry.space_group_name_H-M   'P 1'
#
loop_
_entity.id
_entity.type
_entity.pdbx_description
1 polymer ?
#
loop_
_entity_poly.entity_id
_entity_poly.type
_entity_poly.pdbx_seq_one_letter_code
_entity_poly.pdbx_strand_id
1 'polypeptide(L)'
;MNTITEEENKVIEELRSRTIDDVTPKMLEDVSLFYRFAKARDFNLEEAEAMLRKHIAWRKEMGIETILTDYQPPEVFLKYVPTSFVCLEKTGSAVRILDCGRTDAKGLWNVTKIKDLAKFCAFRMEEDKEMVIKRDGNELGKKIFYPIYDFEGMTYANAVNMKTLQNAIYIMKMFLDNYPESIKRIVVINAPIYFTWFYAAMKPIIPPVVIQKLKIHGTDGWKETLLEDIDANELPVYLGGNRTDPDGNQFCETFIVRGKTHSQELLHTKPNQKINSGI
;
A
#
# COMPACT_ATOMS: atom_id res chain seq x y z
N MET A 1 -4.41 21.84 -12.37
CA MET A 1 -3.23 22.12 -11.54
C MET A 1 -3.74 22.60 -10.18
N ASN A 2 -3.29 22.02 -9.08
CA ASN A 2 -3.59 22.57 -7.75
C ASN A 2 -2.79 23.85 -7.61
N THR A 3 -3.44 25.00 -7.76
CA THR A 3 -2.78 26.28 -7.54
C THR A 3 -2.58 26.45 -6.04
N ILE A 4 -1.33 26.35 -5.58
CA ILE A 4 -0.98 26.59 -4.16
C ILE A 4 -1.07 28.09 -3.90
N THR A 5 -1.77 28.50 -2.84
CA THR A 5 -1.87 29.92 -2.50
C THR A 5 -0.55 30.46 -1.95
N GLU A 6 -0.39 31.77 -1.87
CA GLU A 6 0.78 32.37 -1.22
C GLU A 6 0.87 31.99 0.26
N GLU A 7 -0.26 31.91 0.98
CA GLU A 7 -0.25 31.45 2.39
C GLU A 7 0.18 29.99 2.52
N GLU A 8 -0.36 29.11 1.67
CA GLU A 8 0.00 27.70 1.65
C GLU A 8 1.49 27.50 1.34
N ASN A 9 2.03 28.26 0.38
CA ASN A 9 3.47 28.24 0.07
C ASN A 9 4.33 28.69 1.26
N LYS A 10 3.90 29.71 2.02
CA LYS A 10 4.62 30.13 3.24
C LYS A 10 4.67 29.00 4.27
N VAL A 11 3.58 28.25 4.43
CA VAL A 11 3.57 27.08 5.34
C VAL A 11 4.52 26.00 4.85
N ILE A 12 4.55 25.70 3.55
CA ILE A 12 5.44 24.68 2.97
C ILE A 12 6.91 25.06 3.19
N GLU A 13 7.28 26.31 2.93
CA GLU A 13 8.66 26.78 3.07
C GLU A 13 9.08 26.87 4.54
N GLU A 14 8.20 27.30 5.44
CA GLU A 14 8.47 27.28 6.88
C GLU A 14 8.61 25.86 7.42
N LEU A 15 7.74 24.93 7.00
CA LEU A 15 7.85 23.50 7.35
C LEU A 15 9.19 22.92 6.88
N ARG A 16 9.60 23.24 5.65
CA ARG A 16 10.92 22.87 5.11
C ARG A 16 12.02 23.43 5.99
N SER A 17 12.02 24.72 6.28
CA SER A 17 13.02 25.40 7.10
C SER A 17 13.18 24.74 8.47
N ARG A 18 12.09 24.44 9.17
CA ARG A 18 12.11 23.84 10.52
C ARG A 18 12.60 22.39 10.57
N THR A 19 12.52 21.66 9.47
CA THR A 19 12.80 20.22 9.41
C THR A 19 13.96 19.86 8.49
N ILE A 20 14.62 20.85 7.88
CA ILE A 20 15.65 20.63 6.87
C ILE A 20 16.85 19.83 7.40
N ASP A 21 17.19 20.00 8.68
CA ASP A 21 18.31 19.30 9.32
C ASP A 21 17.96 17.84 9.69
N ASP A 22 16.68 17.49 9.71
CA ASP A 22 16.20 16.14 10.05
C ASP A 22 15.93 15.28 8.82
N VAL A 23 15.73 15.88 7.65
CA VAL A 23 15.44 15.17 6.40
C VAL A 23 16.72 14.73 5.69
N THR A 24 16.68 13.56 5.05
CA THR A 24 17.83 13.04 4.30
C THR A 24 17.88 13.60 2.88
N PRO A 25 19.04 13.54 2.19
CA PRO A 25 19.14 13.91 0.78
C PRO A 25 18.15 13.15 -0.12
N LYS A 26 17.94 11.84 0.11
CA LYS A 26 16.97 11.06 -0.67
C LYS A 26 15.53 11.53 -0.46
N MET A 27 15.18 11.97 0.76
CA MET A 27 13.87 12.54 1.03
C MET A 27 13.65 13.85 0.26
N LEU A 28 14.70 14.67 0.15
CA LEU A 28 14.66 15.92 -0.61
C LEU A 28 14.52 15.72 -2.12
N GLU A 29 14.83 14.53 -2.64
CA GLU A 29 14.52 14.21 -4.04
C GLU A 29 13.01 14.23 -4.30
N ASP A 30 12.15 13.93 -3.30
CA ASP A 30 10.69 14.00 -3.42
C ASP A 30 10.20 15.46 -3.33
N VAL A 31 9.98 16.10 -4.49
CA VAL A 31 9.48 17.49 -4.57
C VAL A 31 8.14 17.69 -3.87
N SER A 32 7.38 16.61 -3.65
CA SER A 32 6.07 16.64 -3.00
C SER A 32 6.14 16.40 -1.50
N LEU A 33 7.31 16.15 -0.90
CA LEU A 33 7.44 15.80 0.51
C LEU A 33 6.73 16.81 1.41
N PHE A 34 7.24 18.05 1.48
CA PHE A 34 6.69 19.08 2.37
C PHE A 34 5.23 19.41 2.03
N TYR A 35 4.90 19.48 0.74
CA TYR A 35 3.52 19.71 0.28
C TYR A 35 2.54 18.66 0.78
N ARG A 36 2.87 17.36 0.67
CA ARG A 36 1.96 16.28 1.07
C ARG A 36 1.70 16.29 2.58
N PHE A 37 2.73 16.55 3.38
CA PHE A 37 2.58 16.64 4.84
C PHE A 37 1.83 17.89 5.28
N ALA A 38 2.10 19.05 4.68
CA ALA A 38 1.33 20.28 4.93
C ALA A 38 -0.15 20.11 4.55
N LYS A 39 -0.41 19.63 3.33
CA LYS A 39 -1.78 19.44 2.82
C LYS A 39 -2.57 18.41 3.62
N ALA A 40 -1.94 17.35 4.11
CA ALA A 40 -2.61 16.33 4.93
C ALA A 40 -3.04 16.82 6.31
N ARG A 41 -2.62 18.03 6.71
CA ARG A 41 -3.01 18.71 7.94
C ARG A 41 -3.64 20.07 7.65
N ASP A 42 -4.24 20.23 6.46
CA ASP A 42 -4.90 21.46 6.02
C ASP A 42 -4.01 22.71 6.21
N PHE A 43 -2.71 22.54 5.95
CA PHE A 43 -1.67 23.56 6.12
C PHE A 43 -1.54 24.10 7.57
N ASN A 44 -1.96 23.34 8.57
CA ASN A 44 -1.57 23.57 9.96
C ASN A 44 -0.08 23.19 10.14
N LEU A 45 0.76 24.21 10.31
CA LEU A 45 2.20 24.06 10.40
C LEU A 45 2.65 23.13 11.54
N GLU A 46 2.11 23.31 12.75
CA GLU A 46 2.51 22.53 13.93
C GLU A 46 2.13 21.05 13.79
N GLU A 47 0.94 20.77 13.29
CA GLU A 47 0.50 19.39 13.05
C GLU A 47 1.26 18.73 11.90
N ALA A 48 1.55 19.48 10.83
CA ALA A 48 2.33 19.01 9.70
C ALA A 48 3.78 18.69 10.10
N GLU A 49 4.41 19.56 10.90
CA GLU A 49 5.74 19.34 11.46
C GLU A 49 5.77 18.09 12.35
N ALA A 50 4.82 17.96 13.28
CA ALA A 50 4.73 16.79 14.14
C ALA A 50 4.53 15.49 13.34
N MET A 51 3.76 15.52 12.26
CA MET A 51 3.56 14.38 11.36
C MET A 51 4.84 14.05 10.58
N LEU A 52 5.51 15.06 10.02
CA LEU A 52 6.74 14.88 9.24
C LEU A 52 7.89 14.35 10.10
N ARG A 53 8.06 14.84 11.34
CA ARG A 53 9.07 14.31 12.28
C ARG A 53 8.83 12.85 12.64
N LYS A 54 7.56 12.44 12.81
CA LYS A 54 7.21 11.02 13.00
C LYS A 54 7.55 10.18 11.77
N HIS A 55 7.29 10.71 10.58
CA HIS A 55 7.67 10.05 9.33
C HIS A 55 9.19 9.88 9.20
N ILE A 56 9.98 10.91 9.51
CA ILE A 56 11.45 10.85 9.51
C ILE A 56 11.94 9.76 10.47
N ALA A 57 11.41 9.72 11.70
CA ALA A 57 11.75 8.69 12.68
C ALA A 57 11.38 7.29 12.19
N TRP A 58 10.20 7.12 11.59
CA TRP A 58 9.75 5.86 11.01
C TRP A 58 10.63 5.41 9.85
N ARG A 59 11.03 6.33 8.95
CA ARG A 59 11.93 6.03 7.84
C ARG A 59 13.27 5.49 8.34
N LYS A 60 13.80 6.09 9.41
CA LYS A 60 15.01 5.63 10.09
C LYS A 60 14.84 4.25 10.73
N GLU A 61 13.75 4.03 11.48
CA GLU A 61 13.48 2.73 12.14
C GLU A 61 13.34 1.60 11.11
N MET A 62 12.61 1.83 10.02
CA MET A 62 12.37 0.81 9.00
C MET A 62 13.53 0.65 8.01
N GLY A 63 14.48 1.59 7.99
CA GLY A 63 15.58 1.62 7.03
C GLY A 63 15.08 1.88 5.61
N ILE A 64 14.15 2.82 5.45
CA ILE A 64 13.48 3.10 4.16
C ILE A 64 14.47 3.69 3.15
N GLU A 65 15.46 4.44 3.62
CA GLU A 65 16.43 5.14 2.77
C GLU A 65 17.13 4.22 1.75
N THR A 66 17.51 3.03 2.19
CA THR A 66 18.21 2.04 1.36
C THR A 66 17.37 0.78 1.14
N ILE A 67 16.06 0.84 1.38
CA ILE A 67 15.21 -0.36 1.33
C ILE A 67 15.17 -1.00 -0.05
N LEU A 68 15.32 -0.22 -1.13
CA LEU A 68 15.33 -0.76 -2.49
C LEU A 68 16.68 -1.40 -2.89
N THR A 69 17.74 -1.19 -2.11
CA THR A 69 19.08 -1.74 -2.40
C THR A 69 19.47 -2.84 -1.41
N ASP A 70 19.21 -2.63 -0.13
CA ASP A 70 19.79 -3.46 0.94
C ASP A 70 18.81 -4.51 1.45
N TYR A 71 17.50 -4.29 1.29
CA TYR A 71 16.49 -5.21 1.80
C TYR A 71 16.21 -6.32 0.79
N GLN A 72 16.38 -7.55 1.24
CA GLN A 72 15.96 -8.75 0.52
C GLN A 72 14.70 -9.31 1.19
N PRO A 73 13.52 -9.19 0.54
CA PRO A 73 12.29 -9.76 1.07
C PRO A 73 12.42 -11.27 1.33
N PRO A 74 12.09 -11.75 2.54
CA PRO A 74 11.95 -13.17 2.80
C PRO A 74 11.07 -13.89 1.76
N GLU A 75 11.46 -15.08 1.33
CA GLU A 75 10.71 -15.88 0.35
C GLU A 75 9.25 -16.11 0.78
N VAL A 76 9.02 -16.25 2.09
CA VAL A 76 7.67 -16.36 2.67
C VAL A 76 6.79 -15.16 2.30
N PHE A 77 7.33 -13.93 2.27
CA PHE A 77 6.53 -12.77 1.88
C PHE A 77 6.27 -12.74 0.38
N LEU A 78 7.27 -13.07 -0.43
CA LEU A 78 7.13 -13.12 -1.89
C LEU A 78 6.08 -14.14 -2.34
N LYS A 79 6.01 -15.29 -1.64
CA LYS A 79 5.11 -16.39 -1.99
C LYS A 79 3.72 -16.27 -1.37
N TYR A 80 3.60 -15.72 -0.16
CA TYR A 80 2.36 -15.81 0.63
C TYR A 80 1.72 -14.47 1.01
N VAL A 81 2.34 -13.32 0.71
CA VAL A 81 1.66 -12.01 0.83
C VAL A 81 1.13 -11.67 -0.56
N PRO A 82 -0.17 -11.86 -0.85
CA PRO A 82 -0.68 -11.78 -2.20
C PRO A 82 -0.93 -10.32 -2.59
N THR A 83 0.17 -9.64 -2.88
CA THR A 83 0.18 -8.27 -3.37
C THR A 83 1.00 -8.19 -4.65
N SER A 84 0.38 -7.69 -5.73
CA SER A 84 0.97 -7.72 -7.06
C SER A 84 0.79 -6.41 -7.77
N PHE A 85 1.87 -5.91 -8.36
CA PHE A 85 1.78 -4.80 -9.31
C PHE A 85 1.05 -5.31 -10.56
N VAL A 86 0.06 -4.55 -11.01
CA VAL A 86 -0.76 -4.93 -12.18
C VAL A 86 -0.31 -4.13 -13.38
N CYS A 87 -0.42 -2.81 -13.29
CA CYS A 87 -0.13 -1.86 -14.36
C CYS A 87 -0.05 -0.44 -13.79
N LEU A 88 0.11 0.53 -14.67
CA LEU A 88 -0.09 1.94 -14.36
C LEU A 88 -1.45 2.37 -14.92
N GLU A 89 -2.26 3.09 -14.14
CA GLU A 89 -3.52 3.65 -14.63
C GLU A 89 -3.27 4.78 -15.64
N LYS A 90 -4.31 5.26 -16.33
CA LYS A 90 -4.22 6.23 -17.45
C LYS A 90 -3.43 7.51 -17.12
N THR A 91 -3.45 7.94 -15.86
CA THR A 91 -2.71 9.12 -15.33
C THR A 91 -1.41 8.78 -14.60
N GLY A 92 -1.05 7.49 -14.60
CA GLY A 92 0.27 6.99 -14.24
C GLY A 92 0.46 6.48 -12.81
N SER A 93 -0.57 6.46 -11.97
CA SER A 93 -0.49 5.85 -10.63
C SER A 93 -0.31 4.33 -10.70
N ALA A 94 0.43 3.75 -9.77
CA ALA A 94 0.65 2.31 -9.67
C ALA A 94 -0.60 1.58 -9.20
N VAL A 95 -1.12 0.68 -10.04
CA VAL A 95 -2.22 -0.21 -9.71
C VAL A 95 -1.66 -1.48 -9.08
N ARG A 96 -2.07 -1.75 -7.84
CA ARG A 96 -1.65 -2.93 -7.09
C ARG A 96 -2.86 -3.68 -6.56
N ILE A 97 -2.96 -4.97 -6.87
CA ILE A 97 -4.01 -5.84 -6.33
C ILE A 97 -3.53 -6.47 -5.03
N LEU A 98 -4.43 -6.56 -4.05
CA LEU A 98 -4.25 -7.28 -2.80
C LEU A 98 -5.38 -8.30 -2.66
N ASP A 99 -5.07 -9.60 -2.68
CA ASP A 99 -6.06 -10.68 -2.50
C ASP A 99 -6.34 -10.91 -1.01
N CYS A 100 -7.12 -10.02 -0.41
CA CYS A 100 -7.46 -10.06 1.02
C CYS A 100 -8.35 -11.25 1.38
N GLY A 101 -9.24 -11.67 0.49
CA GLY A 101 -10.23 -12.71 0.77
C GLY A 101 -9.63 -14.10 0.87
N ARG A 102 -8.73 -14.46 -0.06
CA ARG A 102 -8.10 -15.79 -0.08
C ARG A 102 -6.80 -15.88 0.72
N THR A 103 -6.29 -14.76 1.23
CA THR A 103 -5.11 -14.79 2.12
C THR A 103 -5.42 -15.59 3.38
N ASP A 104 -4.64 -16.63 3.69
CA ASP A 104 -4.65 -17.17 5.06
C ASP A 104 -3.87 -16.26 6.00
N ALA A 105 -4.59 -15.22 6.41
CA ALA A 105 -4.10 -14.19 7.30
C ALA A 105 -3.64 -14.81 8.64
N LYS A 106 -4.35 -15.82 9.15
CA LYS A 106 -4.02 -16.45 10.44
C LYS A 106 -2.66 -17.15 10.38
N GLY A 107 -2.41 -17.92 9.32
CA GLY A 107 -1.11 -18.55 9.07
C GLY A 107 0.00 -17.50 9.02
N LEU A 108 -0.18 -16.46 8.21
CA LEU A 108 0.80 -15.37 8.05
C LEU A 108 1.09 -14.66 9.38
N TRP A 109 0.06 -14.35 10.17
CA TRP A 109 0.19 -13.68 11.48
C TRP A 109 0.85 -14.54 12.56
N ASN A 110 0.91 -15.85 12.37
CA ASN A 110 1.51 -16.76 13.35
C ASN A 110 2.98 -17.06 13.04
N VAL A 111 3.37 -16.97 11.77
CA VAL A 111 4.74 -17.26 11.33
C VAL A 111 5.59 -16.00 11.10
N THR A 112 4.99 -14.81 11.12
CA THR A 112 5.70 -13.54 10.85
C THR A 112 5.38 -12.47 11.89
N LYS A 113 6.32 -11.56 12.15
CA LYS A 113 6.07 -10.39 12.99
C LYS A 113 5.41 -9.32 12.14
N ILE A 114 4.44 -8.61 12.71
CA ILE A 114 3.73 -7.54 12.00
C ILE A 114 4.67 -6.43 11.51
N LYS A 115 5.75 -6.13 12.25
CA LYS A 115 6.78 -5.18 11.82
C LYS A 115 7.52 -5.63 10.56
N ASP A 116 7.80 -6.92 10.43
CA ASP A 116 8.49 -7.47 9.25
C ASP A 116 7.57 -7.40 8.02
N LEU A 117 6.27 -7.70 8.20
CA LEU A 117 5.29 -7.49 7.13
C LEU A 117 5.15 -6.02 6.76
N ALA A 118 5.10 -5.11 7.75
CA ALA A 118 5.02 -3.68 7.49
C ALA A 118 6.23 -3.17 6.70
N LYS A 119 7.43 -3.68 7.00
CA LYS A 119 8.64 -3.39 6.23
C LYS A 119 8.55 -3.92 4.79
N PHE A 120 8.02 -5.14 4.60
CA PHE A 120 7.76 -5.67 3.25
C PHE A 120 6.74 -4.83 2.48
N CYS A 121 5.64 -4.40 3.12
CA CYS A 121 4.68 -3.49 2.51
C CYS A 121 5.33 -2.16 2.13
N ALA A 122 6.15 -1.57 3.01
CA ALA A 122 6.87 -0.34 2.73
C ALA A 122 7.85 -0.50 1.55
N PHE A 123 8.54 -1.65 1.46
CA PHE A 123 9.39 -1.98 0.31
C PHE A 123 8.58 -1.93 -1.00
N ARG A 124 7.41 -2.59 -1.05
CA ARG A 124 6.53 -2.57 -2.24
C ARG A 124 6.06 -1.16 -2.61
N MET A 125 5.84 -0.30 -1.63
CA MET A 125 5.47 1.10 -1.89
C MET A 125 6.60 1.92 -2.48
N GLU A 126 7.81 1.76 -1.95
CA GLU A 126 8.97 2.49 -2.46
C GLU A 126 9.31 1.99 -3.88
N GLU A 127 9.10 0.70 -4.18
CA GLU A 127 9.17 0.18 -5.57
C GLU A 127 8.18 0.91 -6.49
N ASP A 128 6.92 0.99 -6.08
CA ASP A 128 5.87 1.67 -6.86
C ASP A 128 6.16 3.17 -7.01
N LYS A 129 6.63 3.84 -5.95
CA LYS A 129 6.99 5.25 -5.96
C LYS A 129 8.14 5.54 -6.91
N GLU A 130 9.21 4.77 -6.82
CA GLU A 130 10.39 4.90 -7.68
C GLU A 130 10.02 4.66 -9.16
N MET A 131 9.16 3.67 -9.43
CA MET A 131 8.67 3.38 -10.78
C MET A 131 7.87 4.55 -11.37
N VAL A 132 6.89 5.07 -10.62
CA VAL A 132 6.04 6.19 -11.08
C VAL A 132 6.88 7.44 -11.32
N ILE A 133 7.80 7.77 -10.42
CA ILE A 133 8.68 8.94 -10.55
C ILE A 133 9.60 8.80 -11.78
N LYS A 134 10.16 7.61 -12.03
CA LYS A 134 11.02 7.36 -13.20
C LYS A 134 10.27 7.50 -14.53
N ARG A 135 9.02 7.05 -14.59
CA ARG A 135 8.22 7.09 -15.82
C ARG A 135 7.69 8.48 -16.13
N ASP A 136 7.05 9.11 -15.14
CA ASP A 136 6.24 10.31 -15.37
C ASP A 136 6.91 11.59 -14.87
N GLY A 137 8.08 11.47 -14.24
CA GLY A 137 8.75 12.57 -13.58
C GLY A 137 8.24 12.82 -12.16
N ASN A 138 8.97 13.68 -11.45
CA ASN A 138 8.65 14.03 -10.07
C ASN A 138 7.88 15.35 -10.01
N GLU A 139 6.57 15.27 -10.23
CA GLU A 139 5.70 16.44 -10.20
C GLU A 139 5.08 16.67 -8.83
N LEU A 140 4.86 17.95 -8.50
CA LEU A 140 4.24 18.36 -7.24
C LEU A 140 2.81 17.80 -7.10
N GLY A 141 2.56 17.09 -6.01
CA GLY A 141 1.26 16.50 -5.71
C GLY A 141 0.90 15.26 -6.53
N LYS A 142 1.86 14.69 -7.28
CA LYS A 142 1.68 13.45 -8.05
C LYS A 142 1.08 12.37 -7.16
N LYS A 143 0.00 11.74 -7.65
CA LYS A 143 -0.59 10.55 -7.02
C LYS A 143 0.18 9.32 -7.48
N ILE A 144 0.50 8.46 -6.53
CA ILE A 144 1.39 7.31 -6.71
C ILE A 144 0.60 6.00 -6.62
N PHE A 145 -0.35 5.88 -5.68
CA PHE A 145 -0.94 4.58 -5.34
C PHE A 145 -2.41 4.46 -5.78
N TYR A 146 -2.73 3.30 -6.37
CA TYR A 146 -4.07 2.85 -6.70
C TYR A 146 -4.24 1.38 -6.24
N PRO A 147 -4.49 1.14 -4.94
CA PRO A 147 -4.73 -0.21 -4.46
C PRO A 147 -6.13 -0.72 -4.81
N ILE A 148 -6.18 -1.97 -5.28
CA ILE A 148 -7.39 -2.77 -5.41
C ILE A 148 -7.36 -3.83 -4.31
N TYR A 149 -8.41 -3.92 -3.50
CA TYR A 149 -8.54 -4.94 -2.46
C TYR A 149 -9.63 -5.93 -2.85
N ASP A 150 -9.24 -7.17 -3.16
CA ASP A 150 -10.16 -8.25 -3.50
C ASP A 150 -10.53 -9.04 -2.25
N PHE A 151 -11.82 -9.04 -1.90
CA PHE A 151 -12.36 -9.78 -0.77
C PHE A 151 -13.05 -11.08 -1.17
N GLU A 152 -12.92 -11.52 -2.42
CA GLU A 152 -13.46 -12.80 -2.87
C GLU A 152 -12.87 -13.96 -2.05
N GLY A 153 -13.73 -14.85 -1.56
CA GLY A 153 -13.30 -15.97 -0.70
C GLY A 153 -13.02 -15.58 0.75
N MET A 154 -13.18 -14.30 1.14
CA MET A 154 -13.18 -13.93 2.56
C MET A 154 -14.23 -14.77 3.29
N THR A 155 -13.90 -15.22 4.50
CA THR A 155 -14.84 -15.94 5.36
C THR A 155 -15.30 -15.04 6.51
N TYR A 156 -16.50 -15.28 7.04
CA TYR A 156 -16.99 -14.58 8.22
C TYR A 156 -16.00 -14.69 9.39
N ALA A 157 -15.45 -15.89 9.62
CA ALA A 157 -14.50 -16.14 10.69
C ALA A 157 -13.18 -15.35 10.56
N ASN A 158 -12.75 -15.02 9.33
CA ASN A 158 -11.60 -14.15 9.11
C ASN A 158 -11.98 -12.67 9.25
N ALA A 159 -13.16 -12.26 8.76
CA ALA A 159 -13.64 -10.89 8.85
C ALA A 159 -13.83 -10.40 10.29
N VAL A 160 -14.28 -11.27 11.20
CA VAL A 160 -14.46 -10.93 12.64
C VAL A 160 -13.24 -11.27 13.51
N ASN A 161 -12.15 -11.76 12.91
CA ASN A 161 -10.96 -12.11 13.67
C ASN A 161 -10.23 -10.86 14.18
N MET A 162 -10.18 -10.69 15.51
CA MET A 162 -9.61 -9.49 16.12
C MET A 162 -8.12 -9.28 15.80
N LYS A 163 -7.31 -10.34 15.73
CA LYS A 163 -5.88 -10.23 15.38
C LYS A 163 -5.70 -9.77 13.93
N THR A 164 -6.50 -10.30 13.01
CA THR A 164 -6.51 -9.85 11.61
C THR A 164 -6.93 -8.38 11.51
N LEU A 165 -8.00 -7.97 12.20
CA LEU A 165 -8.44 -6.58 12.23
C LEU A 165 -7.35 -5.65 12.78
N GLN A 166 -6.73 -5.99 13.92
CA GLN A 166 -5.65 -5.18 14.53
C GLN A 166 -4.44 -5.05 13.60
N ASN A 167 -4.03 -6.15 12.95
CA ASN A 167 -2.92 -6.13 12.00
C ASN A 167 -3.25 -5.30 10.76
N ALA A 168 -4.48 -5.41 10.23
CA ALA A 168 -4.93 -4.59 9.12
C ALA A 168 -4.97 -3.08 9.48
N ILE A 169 -5.45 -2.74 10.68
CA ILE A 169 -5.41 -1.38 11.24
C ILE A 169 -3.97 -0.87 11.30
N TYR A 170 -3.05 -1.67 11.84
CA TYR A 170 -1.64 -1.29 11.98
C TYR A 170 -1.00 -0.98 10.63
N ILE A 171 -1.19 -1.88 9.66
CA ILE A 171 -0.65 -1.74 8.31
C ILE A 171 -1.27 -0.51 7.62
N MET A 172 -2.60 -0.37 7.64
CA MET A 172 -3.27 0.80 7.06
C MET A 172 -2.82 2.11 7.69
N LYS A 173 -2.65 2.15 9.01
CA LYS A 173 -2.17 3.35 9.70
C LYS A 173 -0.75 3.71 9.27
N MET A 174 0.14 2.72 9.14
CA MET A 174 1.48 2.94 8.59
C MET A 174 1.42 3.59 7.20
N PHE A 175 0.54 3.11 6.32
CA PHE A 175 0.35 3.70 4.99
C PHE A 175 -0.13 5.16 5.07
N LEU A 176 -1.18 5.43 5.86
CA LEU A 176 -1.81 6.74 5.97
C LEU A 176 -0.89 7.79 6.62
N ASP A 177 -0.11 7.39 7.62
CA ASP A 177 0.78 8.28 8.36
C ASP A 177 2.07 8.61 7.59
N ASN A 178 2.53 7.73 6.70
CA ASN A 178 3.83 7.88 6.03
C ASN A 178 3.76 8.21 4.55
N TYR A 179 2.60 8.01 3.90
CA TYR A 179 2.41 8.33 2.49
C TYR A 179 1.17 9.23 2.29
N PRO A 180 1.09 10.36 3.03
CA PRO A 180 -0.03 11.28 2.90
C PRO A 180 -0.18 11.77 1.47
N GLU A 181 -1.41 12.10 1.08
CA GLU A 181 -1.73 12.71 -0.20
C GLU A 181 -1.22 11.96 -1.45
N SER A 182 -0.82 10.68 -1.32
CA SER A 182 -0.23 9.91 -2.42
C SER A 182 -1.21 8.95 -3.09
N ILE A 183 -2.40 8.76 -2.52
CA ILE A 183 -3.44 7.86 -3.05
C ILE A 183 -4.27 8.58 -4.12
N LYS A 184 -4.42 7.94 -5.28
CA LYS A 184 -5.32 8.33 -6.38
C LYS A 184 -6.75 7.86 -6.09
N ARG A 185 -6.94 6.55 -5.94
CA ARG A 185 -8.21 5.88 -5.67
C ARG A 185 -7.97 4.61 -4.87
N ILE A 186 -8.97 4.15 -4.13
CA ILE A 186 -8.99 2.83 -3.50
C ILE A 186 -10.24 2.10 -3.98
N VAL A 187 -10.09 0.89 -4.53
CA VAL A 187 -11.23 0.10 -5.00
C VAL A 187 -11.27 -1.21 -4.22
N VAL A 188 -12.39 -1.46 -3.53
CA VAL A 188 -12.68 -2.73 -2.87
C VAL A 188 -13.65 -3.50 -3.76
N ILE A 189 -13.27 -4.72 -4.13
CA ILE A 189 -14.06 -5.60 -5.00
C ILE A 189 -14.46 -6.87 -4.26
N ASN A 190 -15.55 -7.50 -4.70
CA ASN A 190 -16.07 -8.73 -4.13
C ASN A 190 -16.32 -8.63 -2.61
N ALA A 191 -16.73 -7.45 -2.12
CA ALA A 191 -16.96 -7.23 -0.70
C ALA A 191 -18.17 -8.07 -0.23
N PRO A 192 -18.00 -9.02 0.70
CA PRO A 192 -19.13 -9.75 1.26
C PRO A 192 -19.97 -8.84 2.16
N ILE A 193 -21.22 -9.22 2.48
CA ILE A 193 -22.12 -8.40 3.30
C ILE A 193 -21.51 -8.00 4.67
N TYR A 194 -20.75 -8.90 5.28
CA TYR A 194 -20.06 -8.66 6.55
C TYR A 194 -18.78 -7.81 6.43
N PHE A 195 -18.34 -7.44 5.21
CA PHE A 195 -17.30 -6.41 5.02
C PHE A 195 -17.73 -5.08 5.63
N THR A 196 -19.03 -4.77 5.67
CA THR A 196 -19.55 -3.55 6.29
C THR A 196 -19.14 -3.41 7.76
N TRP A 197 -18.98 -4.52 8.48
CA TRP A 197 -18.56 -4.54 9.88
C TRP A 197 -17.06 -4.25 10.00
N PHE A 198 -16.26 -4.90 9.13
CA PHE A 198 -14.83 -4.63 9.01
C PHE A 198 -14.58 -3.17 8.67
N TYR A 199 -15.28 -2.64 7.66
CA TYR A 199 -15.19 -1.24 7.27
C TYR A 199 -15.60 -0.29 8.39
N ALA A 200 -16.67 -0.58 9.13
CA ALA A 200 -17.10 0.23 10.27
C ALA A 200 -16.01 0.31 11.36
N ALA A 201 -15.26 -0.77 11.59
CA ALA A 201 -14.14 -0.78 12.53
C ALA A 201 -12.90 -0.02 12.01
N MET A 202 -12.64 -0.04 10.70
CA MET A 202 -11.51 0.66 10.07
C MET A 202 -11.76 2.17 9.91
N LYS A 203 -13.01 2.56 9.59
CA LYS A 203 -13.39 3.94 9.23
C LYS A 203 -12.88 5.03 10.19
N PRO A 204 -12.87 4.87 11.52
CA PRO A 204 -12.40 5.91 12.44
C PRO A 204 -10.94 6.35 12.26
N ILE A 205 -10.08 5.50 11.66
CA ILE A 205 -8.68 5.85 11.42
C ILE A 205 -8.42 6.39 10.00
N ILE A 206 -9.43 6.39 9.13
CA ILE A 206 -9.29 6.78 7.72
C ILE A 206 -9.61 8.28 7.58
N PRO A 207 -8.67 9.11 7.10
CA PRO A 207 -8.94 10.52 6.84
C PRO A 207 -10.09 10.75 5.85
N PRO A 208 -10.90 11.81 5.99
CA PRO A 208 -12.02 12.10 5.08
C PRO A 208 -11.62 12.13 3.61
N VAL A 209 -10.45 12.70 3.27
CA VAL A 209 -9.92 12.75 1.90
C VAL A 209 -9.67 11.36 1.31
N VAL A 210 -9.36 10.36 2.13
CA VAL A 210 -9.19 8.97 1.70
C VAL A 210 -10.55 8.28 1.56
N ILE A 211 -11.50 8.56 2.46
CA ILE A 211 -12.88 8.06 2.34
C ILE A 211 -13.51 8.51 1.02
N GLN A 212 -13.29 9.75 0.59
CA GLN A 212 -13.78 10.27 -0.70
C GLN A 212 -13.22 9.52 -1.91
N LYS A 213 -12.03 8.93 -1.78
CA LYS A 213 -11.34 8.15 -2.83
C LYS A 213 -11.70 6.66 -2.82
N LEU A 214 -12.45 6.21 -1.80
CA LEU A 214 -12.81 4.82 -1.61
C LEU A 214 -14.08 4.46 -2.38
N LYS A 215 -13.99 3.40 -3.19
CA LYS A 215 -15.12 2.77 -3.90
C LYS A 215 -15.25 1.34 -3.40
N ILE A 216 -16.42 0.96 -2.90
CA ILE A 216 -16.68 -0.37 -2.37
C ILE A 216 -17.77 -1.02 -3.23
N HIS A 217 -17.47 -2.20 -3.75
CA HIS A 217 -18.37 -2.98 -4.58
C HIS A 217 -18.52 -4.39 -4.01
N GLY A 218 -19.73 -4.95 -4.16
CA GLY A 218 -19.97 -6.37 -3.98
C GLY A 218 -19.41 -7.16 -5.16
N THR A 219 -20.21 -8.08 -5.70
CA THR A 219 -19.84 -8.92 -6.85
C THR A 219 -19.88 -8.19 -8.19
N ASP A 220 -20.57 -7.04 -8.26
CA ASP A 220 -20.89 -6.35 -9.51
C ASP A 220 -20.48 -4.87 -9.48
N GLY A 221 -20.36 -4.23 -10.65
CA GLY A 221 -20.10 -2.80 -10.82
C GLY A 221 -18.64 -2.36 -10.65
N TRP A 222 -17.77 -3.24 -10.13
CA TRP A 222 -16.36 -2.91 -9.93
C TRP A 222 -15.54 -2.94 -11.22
N LYS A 223 -15.91 -3.78 -12.21
CA LYS A 223 -15.21 -3.84 -13.50
C LYS A 223 -15.31 -2.51 -14.23
N GLU A 224 -16.51 -1.96 -14.31
CA GLU A 224 -16.79 -0.65 -14.90
C GLU A 224 -15.99 0.44 -14.17
N THR A 225 -15.98 0.40 -12.84
CA THR A 225 -15.24 1.36 -12.00
C THR A 225 -13.73 1.30 -12.26
N LEU A 226 -13.14 0.11 -12.44
CA LEU A 226 -11.73 -0.04 -12.78
C LEU A 226 -11.42 0.52 -14.18
N LEU A 227 -12.28 0.25 -15.15
CA LEU A 227 -12.11 0.68 -16.55
C LEU A 227 -12.28 2.20 -16.75
N GLU A 228 -12.88 2.92 -15.78
CA GLU A 228 -12.85 4.39 -15.76
C GLU A 228 -11.42 4.93 -15.79
N ASP A 229 -10.54 4.36 -14.95
CA ASP A 229 -9.16 4.84 -14.77
C ASP A 229 -8.11 4.01 -15.50
N ILE A 230 -8.37 2.72 -15.72
CA ILE A 230 -7.37 1.77 -16.20
C ILE A 230 -7.68 1.43 -17.66
N ASP A 231 -6.65 1.35 -18.50
CA ASP A 231 -6.79 0.86 -19.87
C ASP A 231 -7.16 -0.63 -19.85
N ALA A 232 -8.17 -1.03 -20.63
CA ALA A 232 -8.62 -2.41 -20.69
C ALA A 232 -7.48 -3.38 -21.09
N ASN A 233 -6.56 -2.95 -21.96
CA ASN A 233 -5.45 -3.81 -22.42
C ASN A 233 -4.33 -3.96 -21.38
N GLU A 234 -4.30 -3.09 -20.37
CA GLU A 234 -3.34 -3.17 -19.26
C GLU A 234 -3.88 -4.00 -18.08
N LEU A 235 -5.20 -4.13 -17.99
CA LEU A 235 -5.91 -4.80 -16.91
C LEU A 235 -6.19 -6.29 -17.24
N PRO A 236 -5.89 -7.24 -16.32
CA PRO A 236 -6.21 -8.65 -16.50
C PRO A 236 -7.68 -8.92 -16.81
N VAL A 237 -7.96 -9.95 -17.62
CA VAL A 237 -9.33 -10.37 -17.97
C VAL A 237 -10.16 -10.69 -16.74
N TYR A 238 -9.59 -11.36 -15.73
CA TYR A 238 -10.33 -11.65 -14.50
C TYR A 238 -10.73 -10.39 -13.72
N LEU A 239 -10.04 -9.26 -13.94
CA LEU A 239 -10.37 -7.95 -13.39
C LEU A 239 -11.24 -7.08 -14.34
N GLY A 240 -11.73 -7.65 -15.44
CA GLY A 240 -12.60 -6.97 -16.40
C GLY A 240 -11.90 -6.30 -17.57
N GLY A 241 -10.59 -6.46 -17.73
CA GLY A 241 -9.85 -6.00 -18.91
C GLY A 241 -9.70 -7.07 -20.00
N ASN A 242 -8.64 -6.93 -20.79
CA ASN A 242 -8.31 -7.77 -21.95
C ASN A 242 -6.94 -8.45 -21.81
N ARG A 243 -6.14 -8.11 -20.78
CA ARG A 243 -4.79 -8.64 -20.62
C ARG A 243 -4.81 -10.10 -20.17
N THR A 244 -3.96 -10.90 -20.80
CA THR A 244 -3.70 -12.30 -20.45
C THR A 244 -2.19 -12.52 -20.37
N ASP A 245 -1.78 -13.63 -19.75
CA ASP A 245 -0.41 -14.13 -19.90
C ASP A 245 -0.13 -14.56 -21.36
N PRO A 246 1.15 -14.74 -21.76
CA PRO A 246 1.49 -15.20 -23.11
C PRO A 246 0.83 -16.51 -23.55
N ASP A 247 0.43 -17.37 -22.60
CA ASP A 247 -0.27 -18.63 -22.84
C ASP A 247 -1.81 -18.50 -22.87
N GLY A 248 -2.34 -17.28 -22.72
CA GLY A 248 -3.76 -16.98 -22.68
C GLY A 248 -4.40 -17.09 -21.30
N ASN A 249 -3.64 -17.31 -20.22
CA ASN A 249 -4.20 -17.34 -18.87
C ASN A 249 -4.82 -15.99 -18.48
N GLN A 250 -6.12 -15.99 -18.20
CA GLN A 250 -6.91 -14.81 -17.84
C GLN A 250 -6.62 -14.27 -16.44
N PHE A 251 -5.98 -15.07 -15.58
CA PHE A 251 -5.62 -14.69 -14.21
C PHE A 251 -4.24 -14.02 -14.11
N CYS A 252 -3.46 -14.01 -15.20
CA CYS A 252 -2.15 -13.37 -15.26
C CYS A 252 -1.17 -13.84 -14.15
N GLU A 253 -1.14 -15.15 -13.87
CA GLU A 253 -0.38 -15.73 -12.75
C GLU A 253 1.15 -15.63 -12.93
N THR A 254 1.64 -15.22 -14.11
CA THR A 254 3.07 -14.89 -14.28
C THR A 254 3.51 -13.68 -13.46
N PHE A 255 2.59 -12.77 -13.10
CA PHE A 255 2.88 -11.60 -12.25
C PHE A 255 1.85 -11.34 -11.14
N ILE A 256 0.72 -12.05 -11.14
CA ILE A 256 -0.30 -11.97 -10.07
C ILE A 256 -0.13 -13.13 -9.08
N VAL A 257 0.25 -12.79 -7.86
CA VAL A 257 0.22 -13.67 -6.69
C VAL A 257 -1.17 -13.60 -6.06
N ARG A 258 -1.91 -14.71 -6.10
CA ARG A 258 -3.21 -14.88 -5.44
C ARG A 258 -3.07 -15.54 -4.07
N GLY A 259 -4.01 -15.26 -3.17
CA GLY A 259 -4.04 -15.90 -1.86
C GLY A 259 -4.24 -17.41 -2.01
N LYS A 260 -3.49 -18.19 -1.24
CA LYS A 260 -3.64 -19.66 -1.16
C LYS A 260 -3.93 -20.05 0.29
N THR A 261 -4.85 -20.99 0.49
CA THR A 261 -5.08 -21.60 1.80
C THR A 261 -3.85 -22.44 2.15
N HIS A 262 -3.21 -22.18 3.28
CA HIS A 262 -1.99 -22.91 3.65
C HIS A 262 -2.29 -24.37 3.97
N SER A 263 -1.70 -25.30 3.21
CA SER A 263 -1.34 -26.63 3.73
C SER A 263 -0.14 -26.48 4.68
N GLN A 264 0.13 -27.49 5.51
CA GLN A 264 1.06 -27.48 6.66
C GLN A 264 2.50 -26.99 6.41
N GLU A 265 2.90 -26.64 5.18
CA GLU A 265 4.25 -26.22 4.78
C GLU A 265 4.79 -25.00 5.56
N LEU A 266 3.97 -24.00 5.87
CA LEU A 266 4.42 -22.80 6.61
C LEU A 266 4.77 -23.06 8.08
N LEU A 267 4.24 -24.12 8.68
CA LEU A 267 4.54 -24.48 10.08
C LEU A 267 5.97 -25.02 10.23
N HIS A 268 6.58 -25.50 9.14
CA HIS A 268 7.91 -26.10 9.13
C HIS A 268 9.03 -25.07 8.91
N THR A 269 8.72 -23.90 8.34
CA THR A 269 9.67 -22.78 8.22
C THR A 269 9.69 -21.94 9.49
N LYS A 270 10.16 -22.50 10.61
CA LYS A 270 10.56 -21.68 11.77
C LYS A 270 11.92 -21.01 11.46
N PRO A 271 12.07 -19.69 11.63
CA PRO A 271 13.38 -19.06 11.55
C PRO A 271 14.19 -19.47 12.79
N ASN A 272 15.40 -20.00 12.54
CA ASN A 272 16.43 -20.48 13.47
C ASN A 272 16.37 -21.96 13.88
N GLN A 273 16.97 -22.82 13.04
CA GLN A 273 17.92 -23.79 13.58
C GLN A 273 19.32 -23.20 13.42
N LYS A 274 19.95 -22.89 14.55
CA LYS A 274 21.38 -22.58 14.62
C LYS A 274 22.12 -23.72 13.92
N ILE A 275 22.93 -23.37 12.92
CA ILE A 275 23.98 -24.26 12.45
C ILE A 275 24.91 -24.45 13.64
N ASN A 276 24.80 -25.59 14.32
CA ASN A 276 25.84 -26.05 15.22
C ASN A 276 27.05 -26.35 14.35
N SER A 277 28.00 -25.43 14.28
CA SER A 277 29.38 -25.77 13.93
C SER A 277 29.94 -26.59 15.09
N GLY A 278 29.86 -27.91 14.95
CA GLY A 278 30.43 -28.88 15.87
C GLY A 278 31.51 -29.70 15.17
N ILE A 279 32.75 -29.39 15.55
CA ILE A 279 34.02 -30.14 15.39
C ILE A 279 34.62 -30.16 13.99
#